data_AF-A0A5B7CTP4-F1
#
_entry.id   AF-A0A5B7CTP4-F1
#
_cell.length_a   1.000
_cell.length_b   1.000
_cell.length_c   1.000
_cell.angle_alpha   90.00
_cell.angle_beta   90.00
_cell.angle_gamma   90.00
#
_symmetry.space_group_name_H-M   'P 1'
#
loop_
_entity.id
_entity.type
_entity.pdbx_description
1 polymer ?
#
loop_
_entity_poly.entity_id
_entity_poly.type
_entity_poly.pdbx_seq_one_letter_code
_entity_poly.pdbx_strand_id
1 'polypeptide(L)'
;MVKVICLISPYILHFPFSETIYNGHLEQVQDSLSRLYQLTVEVAVDFANLLSRLKFDPLAEDDLEILAEVCDKLCTTAACLSQLSEVRGSVTLWRAYTSLIQQYHGVLITRLDLSLPMTALVKEIKDGLDTLASLSLGNKTVEEKDKKIVQRIIKMTSFCLKVVIVMCEKFYGYLMACHTSLMLLILLLYRYSPKNVVLIDYPEGVKKDLEVQVTIGIEPLLTHLRDDEDFIEEVLKSVQKETSIVDDWGCHILLLIAVLFPLRSSITHHMNTIVSRIFQATEKGHASLSFPCMMDGVMCKGKPLSAVTLYQHTVMHLCAASATFDCQQFEFLEGELVRWLLSGKMWPSLLAADVWCFIARWIFMLND
;
A
#
# COMPACT_ATOMS: atom_id res chain seq x y z
N MET A 1 0.31 -14.39 -31.09
CA MET A 1 0.78 -13.76 -29.85
C MET A 1 0.11 -14.41 -28.64
N VAL A 2 -1.22 -14.34 -28.52
CA VAL A 2 -2.03 -15.09 -27.53
C VAL A 2 -1.60 -16.55 -27.40
N LYS A 3 -1.52 -17.27 -28.53
CA LYS A 3 -1.14 -18.70 -28.51
C LYS A 3 0.16 -19.01 -27.79
N VAL A 4 1.14 -18.09 -27.79
CA VAL A 4 2.44 -18.30 -27.13
C VAL A 4 2.29 -18.17 -25.62
N ILE A 5 1.69 -17.08 -25.13
CA ILE A 5 1.49 -16.90 -23.69
C ILE A 5 0.46 -17.87 -23.10
N CYS A 6 -0.55 -18.26 -23.88
CA CYS A 6 -1.55 -19.26 -23.51
C CYS A 6 -1.00 -20.68 -23.54
N LEU A 7 0.12 -20.93 -24.23
CA LEU A 7 0.89 -22.16 -24.07
C LEU A 7 1.78 -22.10 -22.82
N ILE A 8 2.53 -21.00 -22.64
CA ILE A 8 3.52 -20.84 -21.56
C ILE A 8 2.86 -20.83 -20.17
N SER A 9 1.80 -20.05 -20.00
CA SER A 9 1.20 -19.78 -18.69
C SER A 9 0.70 -21.05 -17.99
N PRO A 10 -0.06 -21.95 -18.64
CA PRO A 10 -0.47 -23.21 -18.03
C PRO A 10 0.68 -24.10 -17.57
N TYR A 11 1.80 -24.17 -18.31
CA TYR A 11 2.95 -24.99 -17.91
C TYR A 11 3.64 -24.44 -16.65
N ILE A 12 3.78 -23.12 -16.55
CA ILE A 12 4.33 -22.48 -15.34
C ILE A 12 3.38 -22.69 -14.15
N LEU A 13 2.08 -22.51 -14.35
CA LEU A 13 1.06 -22.70 -13.32
C LEU A 13 0.89 -24.15 -12.87
N HIS A 14 1.27 -25.11 -13.71
CA HIS A 14 1.26 -26.53 -13.36
C HIS A 14 2.37 -26.88 -12.35
N PHE A 15 3.52 -26.20 -12.41
CA PHE A 15 4.71 -26.60 -11.68
C PHE A 15 4.52 -26.68 -10.14
N PRO A 16 3.85 -25.72 -9.47
CA PRO A 16 3.55 -25.81 -8.04
C PRO A 16 2.78 -27.07 -7.60
N PHE A 17 2.04 -27.70 -8.53
CA PHE A 17 1.20 -28.88 -8.25
C PHE A 17 1.84 -30.19 -8.72
N SER A 18 3.06 -30.14 -9.25
CA SER A 18 3.73 -31.29 -9.86
C SER A 18 3.88 -32.48 -8.91
N GLU A 19 4.18 -32.24 -7.63
CA GLU A 19 4.27 -33.29 -6.60
C GLU A 19 2.92 -34.00 -6.39
N THR A 20 1.83 -33.23 -6.32
CA THR A 20 0.47 -33.76 -6.17
C THR A 20 -0.02 -34.49 -7.42
N ILE A 21 0.39 -34.03 -8.60
CA ILE A 21 -0.06 -34.58 -9.89
C ILE A 21 0.70 -35.86 -10.24
N TYR A 22 2.02 -35.86 -10.10
CA TYR A 22 2.86 -37.00 -10.48
C TYR A 22 3.07 -38.01 -9.34
N ASN A 23 2.83 -37.63 -8.07
CA ASN A 23 2.93 -38.50 -6.89
C ASN A 23 4.20 -39.38 -6.92
N GLY A 24 4.07 -40.70 -6.72
CA GLY A 24 5.18 -41.66 -6.73
C GLY A 24 5.91 -41.83 -8.07
N HIS A 25 5.48 -41.14 -9.14
CA HIS A 25 6.17 -41.13 -10.43
C HIS A 25 7.02 -39.88 -10.65
N LEU A 26 7.03 -38.92 -9.71
CA LEU A 26 7.78 -37.67 -9.87
C LEU A 26 9.27 -37.92 -10.13
N GLU A 27 9.89 -38.84 -9.39
CA GLU A 27 11.31 -39.19 -9.54
C GLU A 27 11.68 -39.63 -10.97
N GLN A 28 10.73 -40.23 -11.71
CA GLN A 28 10.96 -40.72 -13.06
C GLN A 28 10.89 -39.61 -14.12
N VAL A 29 10.20 -38.51 -13.82
CA VAL A 29 9.97 -37.39 -14.75
C VAL A 29 10.65 -36.09 -14.33
N GLN A 30 11.26 -36.05 -13.15
CA GLN A 30 11.81 -34.85 -12.53
C GLN A 30 12.83 -34.13 -13.43
N ASP A 31 13.75 -34.85 -14.07
CA ASP A 31 14.76 -34.25 -14.94
C ASP A 31 14.13 -33.62 -16.20
N SER A 32 13.17 -34.32 -16.80
CA SER A 32 12.46 -33.83 -17.98
C SER A 32 11.58 -32.63 -17.64
N LEU A 33 10.90 -32.68 -16.49
CA LEU A 33 10.05 -31.60 -15.99
C LEU A 33 10.88 -30.35 -15.66
N SER A 34 12.03 -30.53 -15.01
CA SER A 34 12.95 -29.43 -14.66
C SER A 34 13.49 -28.75 -15.92
N ARG A 35 13.88 -29.54 -16.94
CA ARG A 35 14.34 -29.00 -18.22
C ARG A 35 13.22 -28.27 -18.97
N LEU A 36 12.01 -28.84 -19.00
CA LEU A 36 10.86 -28.20 -19.61
C LEU A 36 10.51 -26.89 -18.90
N TYR A 37 10.57 -26.86 -17.58
CA TYR A 37 10.36 -25.67 -16.77
C TYR A 37 11.35 -24.56 -17.12
N GLN A 38 12.65 -24.86 -17.14
CA GLN A 38 13.70 -23.88 -17.50
C GLN A 38 13.46 -23.29 -18.89
N LEU A 39 13.20 -24.13 -19.89
CA LEU A 39 12.89 -23.66 -21.25
C LEU A 39 11.63 -22.81 -21.28
N THR A 40 10.60 -23.18 -20.51
CA THR A 40 9.35 -22.42 -20.45
C THR A 40 9.56 -21.04 -19.84
N VAL A 41 10.37 -20.94 -18.78
CA VAL A 41 10.75 -19.67 -18.15
C VAL A 41 11.56 -18.79 -19.12
N GLU A 42 12.53 -19.36 -19.83
CA GLU A 42 13.31 -18.65 -20.85
C GLU A 42 12.42 -18.08 -21.95
N VAL A 43 11.52 -18.90 -22.51
CA VAL A 43 10.58 -18.46 -23.54
C VAL A 43 9.63 -17.39 -23.00
N ALA A 44 9.17 -17.50 -21.75
CA ALA A 44 8.34 -16.48 -21.10
C ALA A 44 9.05 -15.12 -21.02
N VAL A 45 10.32 -15.13 -20.63
CA VAL A 45 11.16 -13.94 -20.52
C VAL A 45 11.39 -13.31 -21.90
N ASP A 46 11.74 -14.12 -22.91
CA ASP A 46 11.98 -13.64 -24.26
C ASP A 46 10.71 -13.07 -24.88
N PHE A 47 9.57 -13.73 -24.68
CA PHE A 47 8.28 -13.25 -25.11
C PHE A 47 7.91 -11.91 -24.46
N ALA A 48 8.08 -11.79 -23.14
CA ALA A 48 7.84 -10.55 -22.40
C ALA A 48 8.73 -9.39 -22.90
N ASN A 49 9.99 -9.66 -23.24
CA ASN A 49 10.87 -8.65 -23.85
C ASN A 49 10.40 -8.22 -25.24
N LEU A 50 9.86 -9.14 -26.05
CA LEU A 50 9.31 -8.84 -27.38
C LEU A 50 8.01 -8.04 -27.32
N LEU A 51 7.15 -8.30 -26.32
CA LEU A 51 5.87 -7.60 -26.13
C LEU A 51 6.04 -6.08 -26.07
N SER A 52 7.11 -5.59 -25.45
CA SER A 52 7.42 -4.15 -25.36
C SER A 52 7.63 -3.46 -26.71
N ARG A 53 7.84 -4.23 -27.80
CA ARG A 53 8.08 -3.73 -29.16
C ARG A 53 6.86 -3.84 -30.06
N LEU A 54 5.82 -4.51 -29.60
CA LEU A 54 4.63 -4.79 -30.38
C LEU A 54 3.65 -3.61 -30.24
N LYS A 55 2.90 -3.35 -31.31
CA LYS A 55 1.86 -2.33 -31.32
C LYS A 55 0.52 -3.02 -31.53
N PHE A 56 -0.40 -2.75 -30.62
CA PHE A 56 -1.81 -3.10 -30.72
C PHE A 56 -2.58 -1.91 -31.30
N ASP A 57 -3.49 -2.18 -32.22
CA ASP A 57 -4.40 -1.16 -32.76
C ASP A 57 -5.56 -0.93 -31.77
N PRO A 58 -5.67 0.26 -31.15
CA PRO A 58 -6.74 0.53 -30.20
C PRO A 58 -8.13 0.64 -30.84
N LEU A 59 -8.23 0.64 -32.17
CA LEU A 59 -9.50 0.67 -32.91
C LEU A 59 -9.98 -0.72 -33.32
N ALA A 60 -9.13 -1.75 -33.23
CA ALA A 60 -9.47 -3.12 -33.59
C ALA A 60 -9.86 -3.92 -32.34
N GLU A 61 -11.12 -4.35 -32.26
CA GLU A 61 -11.66 -5.05 -31.10
C GLU A 61 -10.91 -6.36 -30.80
N ASP A 62 -10.58 -7.13 -31.83
CA ASP A 62 -9.79 -8.36 -31.72
C ASP A 62 -8.42 -8.11 -31.08
N ASP A 63 -7.76 -6.99 -31.41
CA ASP A 63 -6.47 -6.61 -30.83
C ASP A 63 -6.62 -6.23 -29.35
N LEU A 64 -7.74 -5.62 -28.97
CA LEU A 64 -8.04 -5.26 -27.57
C LEU A 64 -8.34 -6.48 -26.71
N GLU A 65 -9.10 -7.45 -27.23
CA GLU A 65 -9.34 -8.74 -26.55
C GLU A 65 -8.02 -9.49 -26.33
N ILE A 66 -7.20 -9.57 -27.38
CA ILE A 66 -5.85 -10.16 -27.31
C ILE A 66 -4.98 -9.46 -26.26
N LEU A 67 -4.99 -8.13 -26.23
CA LEU A 67 -4.20 -7.35 -25.29
C LEU A 67 -4.64 -7.59 -23.84
N ALA A 68 -5.95 -7.62 -23.57
CA ALA A 68 -6.47 -7.92 -22.25
C ALA A 68 -6.07 -9.31 -21.77
N GLU A 69 -6.23 -10.33 -22.63
CA GLU A 69 -5.82 -11.70 -22.32
C GLU A 69 -4.30 -11.81 -22.06
N VAL A 70 -3.48 -11.10 -22.84
CA VAL A 70 -2.03 -11.05 -22.63
C VAL A 70 -1.70 -10.43 -21.27
N CYS A 71 -2.35 -9.32 -20.89
CA CYS A 71 -2.16 -8.68 -19.59
C CYS A 71 -2.50 -9.62 -18.43
N ASP A 72 -3.65 -10.31 -18.50
CA ASP A 72 -4.08 -11.27 -17.48
C ASP A 72 -3.06 -12.40 -17.32
N LYS A 73 -2.63 -13.01 -18.44
CA LYS A 73 -1.65 -14.10 -18.41
C LYS A 73 -0.28 -13.64 -17.96
N LEU A 74 0.16 -12.43 -18.30
CA LEU A 74 1.42 -11.87 -17.80
C LEU A 74 1.38 -11.73 -16.29
N CYS A 75 0.30 -11.16 -15.75
CA CYS A 75 0.11 -10.98 -14.31
C CYS A 75 0.13 -12.33 -13.57
N THR A 76 -0.72 -13.29 -13.97
CA THR A 76 -0.82 -14.58 -13.25
C THR A 76 0.50 -15.35 -13.32
N THR A 77 1.19 -15.28 -14.46
CA THR A 77 2.48 -15.96 -14.65
C THR A 77 3.59 -15.27 -13.85
N ALA A 78 3.63 -13.94 -13.82
CA ALA A 78 4.60 -13.19 -13.03
C ALA A 78 4.46 -13.49 -11.53
N ALA A 79 3.23 -13.48 -11.01
CA ALA A 79 2.93 -13.84 -9.63
C ALA A 79 3.38 -15.27 -9.30
N CYS A 80 3.10 -16.23 -10.19
CA CYS A 80 3.55 -17.62 -10.02
C CYS A 80 5.08 -17.74 -10.00
N LEU A 81 5.77 -17.05 -10.90
CA LEU A 81 7.24 -17.05 -10.93
C LEU A 81 7.84 -16.44 -9.65
N SER A 82 7.20 -15.43 -9.06
CA SER A 82 7.61 -14.87 -7.77
C SER A 82 7.55 -15.92 -6.66
N GLN A 83 6.45 -16.67 -6.57
CA GLN A 83 6.27 -17.74 -5.58
C GLN A 83 7.29 -18.88 -5.75
N LEU A 84 7.69 -19.17 -6.99
CA LEU A 84 8.72 -20.15 -7.32
C LEU A 84 10.16 -19.61 -7.15
N SER A 85 10.32 -18.41 -6.58
CA SER A 85 11.62 -17.74 -6.40
C SER A 85 12.37 -17.39 -7.70
N GLU A 86 11.70 -17.44 -8.86
CA GLU A 86 12.21 -17.05 -10.18
C GLU A 86 12.16 -15.53 -10.37
N VAL A 87 12.96 -14.81 -9.58
CA VAL A 87 12.92 -13.33 -9.51
C VAL A 87 13.17 -12.67 -10.85
N ARG A 88 14.11 -13.18 -11.67
CA ARG A 88 14.38 -12.60 -13.00
C ARG A 88 13.17 -12.69 -13.91
N GLY A 89 12.50 -13.85 -13.93
CA GLY A 89 11.31 -14.07 -14.74
C GLY A 89 10.16 -13.18 -14.29
N SER A 90 9.84 -13.20 -12.99
CA SER A 90 8.81 -12.35 -12.37
C SER A 90 9.00 -10.87 -12.71
N VAL A 91 10.20 -10.32 -12.51
CA VAL A 91 10.51 -8.90 -12.79
C VAL A 91 10.33 -8.56 -14.27
N THR A 92 10.79 -9.42 -15.19
CA THR A 92 10.63 -9.15 -16.63
C THR A 92 9.16 -9.14 -17.04
N LEU A 93 8.36 -10.11 -16.57
CA LEU A 93 6.94 -10.18 -16.91
C LEU A 93 6.16 -9.02 -16.29
N TRP A 94 6.41 -8.66 -15.03
CA TRP A 94 5.81 -7.48 -14.42
C TRP A 94 6.19 -6.19 -15.13
N ARG A 95 7.42 -6.06 -15.62
CA ARG A 95 7.85 -4.90 -16.41
C ARG A 95 7.12 -4.83 -17.76
N ALA A 96 6.93 -5.97 -18.43
CA ALA A 96 6.15 -6.04 -19.67
C ALA A 96 4.68 -5.66 -19.40
N TYR A 97 4.06 -6.23 -18.37
CA TYR A 97 2.72 -5.86 -17.93
C TYR A 97 2.59 -4.36 -17.66
N THR A 98 3.51 -3.80 -16.86
CA THR A 98 3.54 -2.37 -16.52
C THR A 98 3.66 -1.49 -17.77
N SER A 99 4.50 -1.89 -18.74
CA SER A 99 4.66 -1.17 -20.00
C SER A 99 3.37 -1.16 -20.82
N LEU A 100 2.67 -2.30 -20.90
CA LEU A 100 1.41 -2.41 -21.65
C LEU A 100 0.30 -1.57 -21.02
N ILE A 101 0.11 -1.65 -19.70
CA ILE A 101 -0.91 -0.85 -19.03
C ILE A 101 -0.59 0.65 -19.13
N GLN A 102 0.68 1.06 -19.06
CA GLN A 102 1.03 2.48 -19.24
C GLN A 102 0.67 2.97 -20.64
N GLN A 103 0.97 2.17 -21.66
CA GLN A 103 0.73 2.53 -23.06
C GLN A 103 -0.75 2.50 -23.44
N TYR A 104 -1.53 1.57 -22.88
CA TYR A 104 -2.89 1.27 -23.33
C TYR A 104 -3.99 1.46 -22.25
N HIS A 105 -3.69 2.08 -21.10
CA HIS A 105 -4.63 2.25 -19.99
C HIS A 105 -6.02 2.78 -20.43
N GLY A 106 -6.07 3.76 -21.35
CA GLY A 106 -7.33 4.38 -21.79
C GLY A 106 -8.35 3.40 -22.40
N VAL A 107 -7.88 2.31 -23.03
CA VAL A 107 -8.75 1.26 -23.60
C VAL A 107 -8.85 0.02 -22.69
N LEU A 108 -7.92 -0.14 -21.75
CA LEU A 108 -7.86 -1.29 -20.83
C LEU A 108 -8.67 -1.09 -19.55
N ILE A 109 -9.03 0.15 -19.21
CA ILE A 109 -9.68 0.52 -17.94
C ILE A 109 -11.01 -0.20 -17.67
N THR A 110 -11.73 -0.59 -18.73
CA THR A 110 -13.00 -1.33 -18.64
C THR A 110 -12.85 -2.83 -18.92
N ARG A 111 -11.64 -3.31 -19.22
CA ARG A 111 -11.38 -4.68 -19.67
C ARG A 111 -10.55 -5.50 -18.69
N LEU A 112 -9.70 -4.85 -17.90
CA LEU A 112 -8.82 -5.54 -16.96
C LEU A 112 -9.45 -5.63 -15.58
N ASP A 113 -9.37 -6.82 -14.99
CA ASP A 113 -9.57 -6.99 -13.56
C ASP A 113 -8.25 -6.70 -12.83
N LEU A 114 -8.20 -5.54 -12.18
CA LEU A 114 -7.01 -5.10 -11.45
C LEU A 114 -6.89 -5.77 -10.07
N SER A 115 -7.93 -6.42 -9.57
CA SER A 115 -7.96 -6.99 -8.21
C SER A 115 -6.90 -8.08 -8.03
N LEU A 116 -6.74 -8.93 -9.04
CA LEU A 116 -5.78 -10.04 -9.03
C LEU A 116 -4.31 -9.55 -9.06
N PRO A 117 -3.87 -8.70 -10.03
CA PRO A 117 -2.52 -8.15 -10.00
C PRO A 117 -2.23 -7.35 -8.74
N MET A 118 -3.20 -6.54 -8.28
CA MET A 118 -3.02 -5.74 -7.08
C MET A 118 -2.79 -6.63 -5.84
N THR A 119 -3.64 -7.63 -5.65
CA THR A 119 -3.54 -8.55 -4.51
C THR A 119 -2.24 -9.35 -4.54
N ALA A 120 -1.81 -9.81 -5.72
CA ALA A 120 -0.55 -10.52 -5.88
C ALA A 120 0.66 -9.65 -5.52
N LEU A 121 0.71 -8.40 -5.99
CA LEU A 121 1.79 -7.47 -5.70
C LEU A 121 1.82 -7.04 -4.23
N VAL A 122 0.65 -6.74 -3.64
CA VAL A 122 0.54 -6.39 -2.22
C VAL A 122 1.00 -7.56 -1.34
N LYS A 123 0.60 -8.79 -1.70
CA LYS A 123 1.07 -10.00 -1.01
C LYS A 123 2.59 -10.15 -1.12
N GLU A 124 3.17 -9.97 -2.31
CA GLU A 124 4.63 -10.06 -2.50
C GLU A 124 5.40 -9.03 -1.65
N ILE A 125 4.88 -7.79 -1.57
CA ILE A 125 5.44 -6.74 -0.71
C ILE A 125 5.41 -7.17 0.76
N LYS A 126 4.25 -7.68 1.20
CA LYS A 126 4.06 -8.18 2.57
C LYS A 126 5.00 -9.33 2.90
N ASP A 127 5.01 -10.37 2.07
CA ASP A 127 5.85 -11.55 2.26
C ASP A 127 7.33 -11.16 2.31
N GLY A 128 7.77 -10.19 1.49
CA GLY A 128 9.12 -9.63 1.54
C GLY A 128 9.44 -8.93 2.87
N LEU A 129 8.54 -8.09 3.37
CA LEU A 129 8.72 -7.38 4.65
C LEU A 129 8.63 -8.31 5.86
N ASP A 130 7.76 -9.31 5.82
CA ASP A 130 7.65 -10.36 6.85
C ASP A 130 8.92 -11.22 6.88
N THR A 131 9.45 -11.58 5.70
CA THR A 131 10.74 -12.27 5.59
C THR A 131 11.86 -11.42 6.18
N LEU A 132 11.90 -10.12 5.88
CA LEU A 132 12.89 -9.20 6.44
C LEU A 132 12.82 -9.15 7.98
N ALA A 133 11.61 -9.17 8.56
CA ALA A 133 11.41 -9.22 10.01
C ALA A 133 11.79 -10.54 10.66
N SER A 134 11.71 -11.64 9.91
CA SER A 134 12.17 -12.94 10.39
C SER A 134 13.71 -13.09 10.40
N LEU A 135 14.42 -12.28 9.61
CA LEU A 135 15.87 -12.25 9.65
C LEU A 135 16.28 -11.60 10.98
N SER A 136 17.10 -12.29 11.78
CA SER A 136 17.59 -11.86 13.10
C SER A 136 18.56 -10.66 13.01
N LEU A 137 18.13 -9.57 12.40
CA LEU A 137 18.91 -8.37 12.09
C LEU A 137 19.37 -7.59 13.32
N GLY A 138 18.76 -7.86 14.49
CA GLY A 138 19.09 -7.25 15.78
C GLY A 138 20.35 -7.79 16.48
N ASN A 139 20.86 -8.95 16.05
CA ASN A 139 22.09 -9.51 16.62
C ASN A 139 23.30 -8.99 15.82
N LYS A 140 24.15 -8.23 16.51
CA LYS A 140 25.27 -7.43 16.00
C LYS A 140 26.32 -8.24 15.24
N THR A 141 26.03 -8.57 13.99
CA THR A 141 26.89 -8.62 12.79
C THR A 141 26.07 -9.32 11.72
N VAL A 142 25.38 -8.56 10.86
CA VAL A 142 24.72 -9.12 9.68
C VAL A 142 25.81 -9.75 8.82
N GLU A 143 25.77 -11.07 8.64
CA GLU A 143 26.73 -11.76 7.79
C GLU A 143 26.68 -11.19 6.36
N GLU A 144 27.79 -11.25 5.63
CA GLU A 144 27.84 -10.71 4.26
C GLU A 144 26.82 -11.39 3.33
N LYS A 145 26.43 -12.64 3.63
CA LYS A 145 25.35 -13.35 2.95
C LYS A 145 23.98 -12.75 3.27
N ASP A 146 23.71 -12.44 4.54
CA ASP A 146 22.46 -11.83 4.98
C ASP A 146 22.27 -10.44 4.40
N LYS A 147 23.35 -9.64 4.26
CA LYS A 147 23.27 -8.33 3.60
C LYS A 147 22.79 -8.43 2.16
N LYS A 148 23.27 -9.42 1.39
CA LYS A 148 22.83 -9.64 0.01
C LYS A 148 21.37 -10.06 -0.07
N ILE A 149 20.92 -10.89 0.87
CA ILE A 149 19.52 -11.32 0.98
C ILE A 149 18.62 -10.11 1.29
N VAL A 150 18.97 -9.33 2.31
CA VAL A 150 18.26 -8.09 2.69
C VAL A 150 18.15 -7.14 1.51
N GLN A 151 19.26 -6.86 0.82
CA GLN A 151 19.24 -5.99 -0.36
C GLN A 151 18.37 -6.54 -1.48
N ARG A 152 18.35 -7.85 -1.70
CA ARG A 152 17.50 -8.50 -2.70
C ARG A 152 16.03 -8.33 -2.34
N ILE A 153 15.66 -8.55 -1.08
CA ILE A 153 14.30 -8.38 -0.56
C ILE A 153 13.86 -6.94 -0.77
N ILE A 154 14.61 -5.96 -0.27
CA ILE A 154 14.26 -4.52 -0.38
C ILE A 154 14.10 -4.11 -1.84
N LYS A 155 14.99 -4.54 -2.74
CA LYS A 155 14.87 -4.23 -4.18
C LYS A 155 13.63 -4.84 -4.81
N MET A 156 13.27 -6.07 -4.45
CA MET A 156 12.07 -6.74 -4.97
C MET A 156 10.81 -6.07 -4.44
N THR A 157 10.74 -5.79 -3.13
CA THR A 157 9.65 -5.05 -2.50
C THR A 157 9.47 -3.67 -3.13
N SER A 158 10.57 -2.93 -3.33
CA SER A 158 10.57 -1.62 -3.99
C SER A 158 10.09 -1.71 -5.45
N PHE A 159 10.50 -2.75 -6.17
CA PHE A 159 10.04 -2.98 -7.54
C PHE A 159 8.54 -3.23 -7.59
N CYS A 160 8.01 -4.13 -6.76
CA CYS A 160 6.57 -4.42 -6.72
C CYS A 160 5.76 -3.19 -6.33
N LEU A 161 6.25 -2.41 -5.36
CA LEU A 161 5.60 -1.16 -4.95
C LEU A 161 5.54 -0.14 -6.09
N LYS A 162 6.59 -0.03 -6.92
CA LYS A 162 6.57 0.83 -8.11
C LYS A 162 5.52 0.38 -9.13
N VAL A 163 5.33 -0.93 -9.31
CA VAL A 163 4.27 -1.45 -10.18
C VAL A 163 2.89 -1.06 -9.63
N VAL A 164 2.67 -1.21 -8.32
CA VAL A 164 1.42 -0.80 -7.65
C VAL A 164 1.16 0.71 -7.83
N ILE A 165 2.18 1.55 -7.64
CA ILE A 165 2.05 3.01 -7.83
C ILE A 165 1.64 3.33 -9.27
N VAL A 166 2.26 2.70 -10.28
CA VAL A 166 1.88 2.89 -11.69
C VAL A 166 0.44 2.46 -11.95
N MET A 167 -0.01 1.35 -11.35
CA MET A 167 -1.42 0.94 -11.46
C MET A 167 -2.36 1.98 -10.84
N CYS A 168 -2.01 2.53 -9.67
CA CYS A 168 -2.80 3.59 -9.04
C CYS A 168 -2.86 4.86 -9.89
N GLU A 169 -1.74 5.25 -10.50
CA GLU A 169 -1.65 6.42 -11.38
C GLU A 169 -2.51 6.26 -12.64
N LYS A 170 -2.45 5.09 -13.29
CA LYS A 170 -3.07 4.87 -14.61
C LYS A 170 -4.55 4.50 -14.56
N PHE A 171 -5.00 3.92 -13.45
CA PHE A 171 -6.38 3.47 -13.27
C PHE A 171 -7.11 4.24 -12.17
N TYR A 172 -6.66 5.46 -11.87
CA TYR A 172 -7.33 6.38 -10.94
C TYR A 172 -8.85 6.45 -11.21
N GLY A 173 -9.67 6.26 -10.17
CA GLY A 173 -11.12 6.20 -10.27
C GLY A 173 -11.73 4.85 -10.68
N TYR A 174 -10.89 3.83 -10.92
CA TYR A 174 -11.32 2.47 -11.29
C TYR A 174 -10.68 1.40 -10.38
N LEU A 175 -10.36 1.78 -9.14
CA LEU A 175 -9.64 0.95 -8.16
C LEU A 175 -10.54 0.39 -7.06
N MET A 176 -11.87 0.48 -7.19
CA MET A 176 -12.82 0.09 -6.14
C MET A 176 -12.56 -1.32 -5.59
N ALA A 177 -12.36 -2.31 -6.47
CA ALA A 177 -12.05 -3.70 -6.07
C ALA A 177 -10.66 -3.87 -5.40
N CYS A 178 -9.81 -2.84 -5.46
CA CYS A 178 -8.44 -2.84 -4.95
C CYS A 178 -8.28 -2.03 -3.65
N HIS A 179 -9.27 -1.22 -3.26
CA HIS A 179 -9.14 -0.27 -2.15
C HIS A 179 -8.77 -0.93 -0.83
N THR A 180 -9.37 -2.08 -0.48
CA THR A 180 -9.01 -2.82 0.74
C THR A 180 -7.53 -3.23 0.72
N SER A 181 -7.03 -3.78 -0.39
CA SER A 181 -5.62 -4.19 -0.53
C SER A 181 -4.67 -3.00 -0.45
N LEU A 182 -5.03 -1.87 -1.05
CA LEU A 182 -4.25 -0.63 -1.04
C LEU A 182 -4.21 0.00 0.36
N MET A 183 -5.34 0.01 1.06
CA MET A 183 -5.44 0.46 2.45
C MET A 183 -4.50 -0.35 3.35
N LEU A 184 -4.52 -1.69 3.25
CA LEU A 184 -3.63 -2.56 4.02
C LEU A 184 -2.16 -2.38 3.65
N LEU A 185 -1.86 -2.12 2.37
CA LEU A 185 -0.51 -1.79 1.93
C LEU A 185 -0.01 -0.51 2.58
N ILE A 186 -0.80 0.57 2.56
CA ILE A 186 -0.41 1.85 3.17
C ILE A 186 -0.07 1.65 4.65
N LEU A 187 -0.92 0.93 5.39
CA LEU A 187 -0.68 0.58 6.78
C LEU A 187 0.62 -0.19 6.99
N LEU A 188 0.85 -1.20 6.16
CA LEU A 188 2.07 -1.98 6.21
C LEU A 188 3.31 -1.12 5.95
N LEU A 189 3.27 -0.20 4.99
CA LEU A 189 4.39 0.70 4.71
C LEU A 189 4.66 1.64 5.88
N TYR A 190 3.62 2.20 6.51
CA TYR A 190 3.79 2.98 7.73
C TYR A 190 4.45 2.14 8.80
N ARG A 191 4.03 0.89 9.03
CA ARG A 191 4.61 -0.01 10.05
C ARG A 191 6.13 -0.15 9.92
N TYR A 192 6.65 -0.15 8.69
CA TYR A 192 8.07 -0.27 8.36
C TYR A 192 8.77 1.08 8.11
N SER A 193 8.16 2.19 8.54
CA SER A 193 8.84 3.50 8.53
C SER A 193 9.99 3.51 9.55
N PRO A 194 11.16 4.10 9.24
CA PRO A 194 12.38 4.05 10.07
C PRO A 194 12.19 4.47 11.53
N LYS A 195 11.21 5.34 11.76
CA LYS A 195 10.92 5.94 13.06
C LYS A 195 10.10 5.02 13.96
N ASN A 196 9.60 3.90 13.44
CA ASN A 196 8.70 3.01 14.16
C ASN A 196 9.41 1.92 14.95
N VAL A 197 8.74 1.49 16.03
CA VAL A 197 9.25 0.52 17.01
C VAL A 197 9.68 -0.79 16.34
N VAL A 198 8.98 -1.20 15.28
CA VAL A 198 9.27 -2.41 14.51
C VAL A 198 10.72 -2.46 14.02
N LEU A 199 11.32 -1.30 13.75
CA LEU A 199 12.68 -1.18 13.23
C LEU A 199 13.71 -0.78 14.28
N ILE A 200 13.39 -0.73 15.58
CA ILE A 200 14.35 -0.27 16.61
C ILE A 200 15.67 -1.03 16.53
N ASP A 201 15.59 -2.36 16.44
CA ASP A 201 16.77 -3.24 16.45
C ASP A 201 17.42 -3.41 15.07
N TYR A 202 16.89 -2.78 14.02
CA TYR A 202 17.45 -2.94 12.68
C TYR A 202 18.75 -2.14 12.54
N PRO A 203 19.69 -2.59 11.68
CA PRO A 203 20.85 -1.78 11.32
C PRO A 203 20.42 -0.49 10.59
N GLU A 204 21.05 0.64 10.91
CA GLU A 204 20.71 1.95 10.32
C GLU A 204 20.78 1.97 8.78
N GLY A 205 21.70 1.21 8.18
CA GLY A 205 21.75 1.06 6.72
C GLY A 205 20.46 0.45 6.14
N VAL A 206 19.89 -0.55 6.82
CA VAL A 206 18.64 -1.21 6.42
C VAL A 206 17.45 -0.26 6.61
N LYS A 207 17.41 0.47 7.73
CA LYS A 207 16.36 1.49 7.97
C LYS A 207 16.36 2.54 6.87
N LYS A 208 17.53 3.06 6.51
CA LYS A 208 17.69 4.05 5.44
C LYS A 208 17.31 3.49 4.08
N ASP A 209 17.67 2.24 3.78
CA ASP A 209 17.28 1.59 2.53
C ASP A 209 15.76 1.39 2.44
N LEU A 210 15.11 0.99 3.54
CA LEU A 210 13.64 0.92 3.63
C LEU A 210 13.00 2.29 3.43
N GLU A 211 13.54 3.34 4.05
CA GLU A 211 13.07 4.71 3.89
C GLU A 211 13.07 5.13 2.42
N VAL A 212 14.22 5.01 1.77
CA VAL A 212 14.48 5.56 0.44
C VAL A 212 13.88 4.70 -0.67
N GLN A 213 13.66 3.41 -0.45
CA GLN A 213 13.22 2.49 -1.51
C GLN A 213 11.80 1.95 -1.32
N VAL A 214 11.28 1.94 -0.08
CA VAL A 214 9.99 1.32 0.25
C VAL A 214 9.04 2.36 0.83
N THR A 215 9.31 2.96 1.99
CA THR A 215 8.32 3.82 2.65
C THR A 215 8.16 5.18 1.99
N ILE A 216 9.12 5.64 1.18
CA ILE A 216 8.94 6.80 0.29
C ILE A 216 7.75 6.64 -0.66
N GLY A 217 7.31 5.41 -0.95
CA GLY A 217 6.17 5.12 -1.81
C GLY A 217 4.80 5.43 -1.19
N ILE A 218 4.74 5.74 0.11
CA ILE A 218 3.49 6.13 0.78
C ILE A 218 2.90 7.40 0.13
N GLU A 219 3.71 8.44 -0.04
CA GLU A 219 3.22 9.74 -0.54
C GLU A 219 2.67 9.66 -1.98
N PRO A 220 3.34 8.98 -2.94
CA PRO A 220 2.75 8.71 -4.26
C PRO A 220 1.42 7.94 -4.20
N LEU A 221 1.30 6.92 -3.35
CA LEU A 221 0.03 6.17 -3.21
C LEU A 221 -1.08 7.09 -2.71
N LEU A 222 -0.81 7.86 -1.65
CA LEU A 222 -1.76 8.80 -1.08
C LEU A 222 -2.15 9.89 -2.09
N THR A 223 -1.22 10.38 -2.90
CA THR A 223 -1.50 11.36 -3.95
C THR A 223 -2.56 10.86 -4.94
N HIS A 224 -2.60 9.56 -5.22
CA HIS A 224 -3.58 8.94 -6.13
C HIS A 224 -4.85 8.45 -5.44
N LEU A 225 -4.86 8.25 -4.13
CA LEU A 225 -6.02 7.67 -3.42
C LEU A 225 -6.79 8.70 -2.58
N ARG A 226 -6.16 9.82 -2.22
CA ARG A 226 -6.74 10.82 -1.31
C ARG A 226 -8.00 11.52 -1.81
N ASP A 227 -8.14 11.63 -3.13
CA ASP A 227 -9.27 12.31 -3.79
C ASP A 227 -10.32 11.30 -4.29
N ASP A 228 -10.14 10.01 -4.01
CA ASP A 228 -11.04 8.92 -4.41
C ASP A 228 -12.08 8.69 -3.30
N GLU A 229 -13.33 9.07 -3.57
CA GLU A 229 -14.43 9.01 -2.59
C GLU A 229 -14.73 7.57 -2.14
N ASP A 230 -14.67 6.61 -3.07
CA ASP A 230 -14.89 5.20 -2.80
C ASP A 230 -13.79 4.64 -1.86
N PHE A 231 -12.55 5.12 -2.02
CA PHE A 231 -11.45 4.76 -1.11
C PHE A 231 -11.69 5.28 0.31
N ILE A 232 -12.16 6.53 0.45
CA ILE A 232 -12.49 7.11 1.75
C ILE A 232 -13.64 6.35 2.42
N GLU A 233 -14.68 6.01 1.66
CA GLU A 233 -15.76 5.16 2.16
C GLU A 233 -15.26 3.80 2.65
N GLU A 234 -14.38 3.15 1.88
CA GLU A 234 -13.81 1.85 2.24
C GLU A 234 -12.98 1.93 3.53
N VAL A 235 -12.19 3.00 3.70
CA VAL A 235 -11.47 3.29 4.95
C VAL A 235 -12.46 3.43 6.12
N LEU A 236 -13.52 4.23 5.96
CA LEU A 236 -14.51 4.44 7.02
C LEU A 236 -15.27 3.15 7.40
N LYS A 237 -15.64 2.33 6.40
CA LYS A 237 -16.29 1.03 6.60
C LYS A 237 -15.37 0.06 7.34
N SER A 238 -14.08 0.04 6.99
CA SER A 238 -13.07 -0.85 7.58
C SER A 238 -12.75 -0.52 9.04
N VAL A 239 -12.81 0.76 9.41
CA VAL A 239 -12.64 1.22 10.79
C VAL A 239 -13.87 0.91 11.66
N GLN A 240 -15.07 0.88 11.06
CA GLN A 240 -16.32 0.65 11.78
C GLN A 240 -16.56 -0.81 12.12
N LYS A 241 -16.27 -1.71 11.17
CA LYS A 241 -16.24 -3.14 11.48
C LYS A 241 -15.08 -3.31 12.45
N GLU A 242 -15.28 -3.86 13.63
CA GLU A 242 -14.18 -4.31 14.51
C GLU A 242 -13.50 -5.53 13.87
N THR A 243 -13.11 -5.39 12.60
CA THR A 243 -12.42 -6.39 11.80
C THR A 243 -11.02 -6.50 12.35
N SER A 244 -10.62 -7.72 12.73
CA SER A 244 -9.27 -8.08 13.18
C SER A 244 -8.16 -7.80 12.15
N ILE A 245 -8.49 -7.21 11.01
CA ILE A 245 -7.63 -6.98 9.86
C ILE A 245 -6.73 -5.75 10.11
N VAL A 246 -7.25 -4.73 10.80
CA VAL A 246 -6.53 -3.50 11.11
C VAL A 246 -6.36 -3.39 12.62
N ASP A 247 -5.13 -3.21 13.07
CA ASP A 247 -4.82 -2.98 14.48
C ASP A 247 -5.19 -1.56 14.92
N ASP A 248 -5.29 -1.33 16.23
CA ASP A 248 -5.80 -0.06 16.77
C ASP A 248 -5.04 1.18 16.23
N TRP A 249 -3.73 1.07 15.97
CA TRP A 249 -2.93 2.16 15.40
C TRP A 249 -3.18 2.36 13.90
N GLY A 250 -3.45 1.29 13.15
CA GLY A 250 -3.77 1.37 11.74
C GLY A 250 -5.10 2.09 11.48
N CYS A 251 -6.12 1.82 12.30
CA CYS A 251 -7.40 2.54 12.24
C CYS A 251 -7.17 4.05 12.40
N HIS A 252 -6.32 4.45 13.34
CA HIS A 252 -5.96 5.86 13.53
C HIS A 252 -5.25 6.48 12.34
N ILE A 253 -4.24 5.81 11.78
CA ILE A 253 -3.48 6.36 10.64
C ILE A 253 -4.38 6.56 9.43
N LEU A 254 -5.26 5.61 9.13
CA LEU A 254 -6.19 5.73 8.02
C LEU A 254 -7.19 6.86 8.21
N LEU A 255 -7.69 7.05 9.44
CA LEU A 255 -8.53 8.20 9.76
C LEU A 255 -7.77 9.52 9.63
N LEU A 256 -6.51 9.58 10.05
CA LEU A 256 -5.69 10.78 9.89
C LEU A 256 -5.42 11.10 8.42
N ILE A 257 -5.17 10.08 7.61
CA ILE A 257 -5.08 10.21 6.15
C ILE A 257 -6.39 10.82 5.61
N ALA A 258 -7.56 10.36 6.06
CA ALA A 258 -8.84 10.93 5.63
C ALA A 258 -9.05 12.41 6.04
N VAL A 259 -8.40 12.88 7.11
CA VAL A 259 -8.47 14.28 7.62
C VAL A 259 -7.44 15.20 6.98
N LEU A 260 -6.31 14.62 6.57
CA LEU A 260 -5.09 15.31 6.20
C LEU A 260 -5.16 16.10 4.89
N PHE A 261 -6.16 15.83 4.07
CA PHE A 261 -6.25 16.41 2.76
C PHE A 261 -7.22 17.59 2.75
N PRO A 262 -6.91 18.70 2.05
CA PRO A 262 -7.89 19.73 1.77
C PRO A 262 -9.00 19.09 0.94
N LEU A 263 -10.03 18.63 1.64
CA LEU A 263 -11.06 17.83 1.02
C LEU A 263 -11.78 18.66 -0.02
N ARG A 264 -11.89 18.11 -1.22
CA ARG A 264 -12.79 18.64 -2.23
C ARG A 264 -14.21 18.68 -1.65
N SER A 265 -15.02 19.60 -2.13
CA SER A 265 -16.43 19.74 -1.71
C SER A 265 -17.25 18.45 -1.84
N SER A 266 -16.80 17.48 -2.65
CA SER A 266 -17.42 16.16 -2.73
C SER A 266 -17.25 15.32 -1.46
N ILE A 267 -16.14 15.47 -0.72
CA ILE A 267 -15.81 14.61 0.44
C ILE A 267 -16.09 15.31 1.78
N THR A 268 -16.40 16.61 1.77
CA THR A 268 -16.70 17.39 2.99
C THR A 268 -17.84 16.82 3.84
N HIS A 269 -18.79 16.10 3.22
CA HIS A 269 -19.89 15.45 3.94
C HIS A 269 -19.42 14.30 4.86
N HIS A 270 -18.28 13.67 4.56
CA HIS A 270 -17.69 12.64 5.40
C HIS A 270 -16.96 13.20 6.62
N MET A 271 -16.67 14.51 6.67
CA MET A 271 -15.81 15.09 7.71
C MET A 271 -16.31 14.92 9.13
N ASN A 272 -17.59 15.10 9.34
CA ASN A 272 -18.19 14.91 10.66
C ASN A 272 -18.02 13.46 11.14
N THR A 273 -18.22 12.51 10.23
CA THR A 273 -18.00 11.08 10.50
C THR A 273 -16.53 10.81 10.81
N ILE A 274 -15.61 11.33 9.99
CA ILE A 274 -14.17 11.15 10.18
C ILE A 274 -13.73 11.70 11.54
N VAL A 275 -14.10 12.95 11.88
CA VAL A 275 -13.80 13.58 13.17
C VAL A 275 -14.29 12.73 14.33
N SER A 276 -15.55 12.29 14.27
CA SER A 276 -16.11 11.44 15.33
C SER A 276 -15.36 10.12 15.48
N ARG A 277 -14.96 9.51 14.36
CA ARG A 277 -14.18 8.26 14.35
C ARG A 277 -12.78 8.45 14.92
N ILE A 278 -12.11 9.59 14.73
CA ILE A 278 -10.79 9.86 15.34
C ILE A 278 -10.90 9.81 16.86
N PHE A 279 -11.91 10.45 17.44
CA PHE A 279 -12.07 10.42 18.89
C PHE A 279 -12.42 9.02 19.40
N GLN A 280 -13.26 8.27 18.69
CA GLN A 280 -13.57 6.87 19.03
C GLN A 280 -12.31 5.99 18.94
N ALA A 281 -11.51 6.17 17.89
CA ALA A 281 -10.23 5.47 17.74
C ALA A 281 -9.32 5.84 18.92
N THR A 282 -9.26 7.13 19.31
CA THR A 282 -8.44 7.66 20.41
C THR A 282 -8.78 7.02 21.76
N GLU A 283 -10.06 6.70 21.97
CA GLU A 283 -10.50 5.94 23.14
C GLU A 283 -9.93 4.52 23.15
N LYS A 284 -9.99 3.83 22.00
CA LYS A 284 -9.57 2.42 21.86
C LYS A 284 -8.05 2.26 21.83
N GLY A 285 -7.34 3.12 21.09
CA GLY A 285 -5.92 3.01 20.75
C GLY A 285 -4.94 3.71 21.70
N HIS A 286 -5.25 3.87 22.98
CA HIS A 286 -4.43 4.66 23.92
C HIS A 286 -2.96 4.20 24.04
N ALA A 287 -2.69 2.89 23.96
CA ALA A 287 -1.32 2.36 23.96
C ALA A 287 -0.56 2.79 22.68
N SER A 288 -1.26 2.81 21.55
CA SER A 288 -0.74 3.21 20.25
C SER A 288 -0.43 4.70 20.14
N LEU A 289 -1.20 5.54 20.83
CA LEU A 289 -1.00 7.00 20.84
C LEU A 289 0.32 7.42 21.51
N SER A 290 0.79 6.61 22.46
CA SER A 290 1.98 6.91 23.24
C SER A 290 3.25 6.27 22.70
N PHE A 291 3.21 5.10 22.04
CA PHE A 291 4.46 4.33 21.85
C PHE A 291 4.79 3.53 20.58
N PRO A 292 3.94 3.09 19.64
CA PRO A 292 4.42 2.29 18.51
C PRO A 292 4.20 2.92 17.14
N CYS A 293 4.19 4.26 17.01
CA CYS A 293 4.38 4.89 15.71
C CYS A 293 4.90 6.33 15.86
N MET A 294 6.09 6.61 15.33
CA MET A 294 6.60 7.97 15.20
C MET A 294 6.42 8.41 13.75
N MET A 295 5.80 9.58 13.58
CA MET A 295 5.49 10.14 12.27
C MET A 295 6.43 11.32 11.97
N ASP A 296 6.53 11.69 10.70
CA ASP A 296 7.08 12.98 10.32
C ASP A 296 6.19 14.10 10.88
N GLY A 297 6.74 14.98 11.71
CA GLY A 297 6.04 16.17 12.17
C GLY A 297 5.91 17.21 11.05
N VAL A 298 5.36 18.38 11.38
CA VAL A 298 5.31 19.51 10.42
C VAL A 298 6.58 20.37 10.56
N MET A 299 7.18 20.80 9.45
CA MET A 299 8.29 21.77 9.50
C MET A 299 7.78 23.12 10.03
N CYS A 300 8.26 23.50 11.22
CA CYS A 300 7.91 24.77 11.85
C CYS A 300 9.15 25.67 11.92
N LYS A 301 9.08 26.88 11.35
CA LYS A 301 10.10 27.94 11.48
C LYS A 301 11.50 27.51 11.03
N GLY A 302 11.60 26.80 9.90
CA GLY A 302 12.88 26.37 9.32
C GLY A 302 13.60 25.26 10.11
N LYS A 303 12.99 24.71 11.16
CA LYS A 303 13.50 23.51 11.84
C LYS A 303 13.24 22.27 10.97
N PRO A 304 14.16 21.29 10.97
CA PRO A 304 13.96 20.04 10.26
C PRO A 304 12.74 19.28 10.80
N LEU A 305 12.16 18.41 9.98
CA LEU A 305 11.08 17.50 10.37
C LEU A 305 11.51 16.70 11.60
N SER A 306 10.84 16.89 12.73
CA SER A 306 11.06 16.08 13.93
C SER A 306 10.14 14.86 13.93
N ALA A 307 10.62 13.74 14.46
CA ALA A 307 9.76 12.60 14.76
C ALA A 307 8.79 12.98 15.89
N VAL A 308 7.49 12.74 15.69
CA VAL A 308 6.43 13.02 16.68
C VAL A 308 5.63 11.77 16.98
N THR A 309 5.02 11.69 18.18
CA THR A 309 4.13 10.57 18.50
C THR A 309 2.86 10.60 17.64
N LEU A 310 2.18 9.45 17.51
CA LEU A 310 0.89 9.38 16.84
C LEU A 310 -0.14 10.35 17.47
N TYR A 311 -0.11 10.55 18.79
CA TYR A 311 -0.94 11.57 19.45
C TYR A 311 -0.64 12.99 18.95
N GLN A 312 0.62 13.40 18.96
CA GLN A 312 1.03 14.74 18.50
C GLN A 312 0.68 14.95 17.02
N HIS A 313 0.92 13.94 16.19
CA HIS A 313 0.52 13.93 14.78
C HIS A 313 -1.00 14.12 14.64
N THR A 314 -1.80 13.40 15.44
CA THR A 314 -3.27 13.52 15.47
C THR A 314 -3.71 14.94 15.81
N VAL A 315 -3.18 15.51 16.90
CA VAL A 315 -3.50 16.88 17.32
C VAL A 315 -3.16 17.88 16.22
N MET A 316 -1.96 17.80 15.64
CA MET A 316 -1.54 18.74 14.59
C MET A 316 -2.48 18.72 13.38
N HIS A 317 -2.90 17.54 12.91
CA HIS A 317 -3.75 17.44 11.73
C HIS A 317 -5.21 17.77 12.01
N LEU A 318 -5.73 17.42 13.18
CA LEU A 318 -7.09 17.83 13.56
C LEU A 318 -7.17 19.35 13.76
N CYS A 319 -6.14 19.97 14.34
CA CYS A 319 -6.02 21.43 14.42
C CYS A 319 -5.93 22.07 13.03
N ALA A 320 -5.06 21.55 12.14
CA ALA A 320 -4.94 22.06 10.78
C ALA A 320 -6.26 21.95 10.01
N ALA A 321 -6.97 20.83 10.13
CA ALA A 321 -8.28 20.63 9.52
C ALA A 321 -9.33 21.57 10.12
N SER A 322 -9.35 21.77 11.44
CA SER A 322 -10.31 22.69 12.08
C SER A 322 -10.21 24.12 11.57
N ALA A 323 -9.01 24.55 11.13
CA ALA A 323 -8.80 25.86 10.54
C ALA A 323 -9.39 26.01 9.12
N THR A 324 -9.81 24.93 8.47
CA THR A 324 -10.40 24.93 7.13
C THR A 324 -11.90 24.63 7.12
N PHE A 325 -12.52 24.41 8.28
CA PHE A 325 -13.93 24.04 8.38
C PHE A 325 -14.86 25.20 8.06
N ASP A 326 -15.99 24.89 7.41
CA ASP A 326 -17.10 25.83 7.30
C ASP A 326 -17.90 25.93 8.62
N CYS A 327 -18.88 26.83 8.67
CA CYS A 327 -19.69 27.04 9.88
C CYS A 327 -20.42 25.78 10.37
N GLN A 328 -20.91 24.92 9.46
CA GLN A 328 -21.67 23.72 9.84
C GLN A 328 -20.74 22.64 10.38
N GLN A 329 -19.59 22.45 9.74
CA GLN A 329 -18.55 21.52 10.19
C GLN A 329 -17.96 21.96 11.52
N PHE A 330 -17.80 23.26 11.73
CA PHE A 330 -17.33 23.81 12.99
C PHE A 330 -18.33 23.61 14.14
N GLU A 331 -19.62 23.85 13.91
CA GLU A 331 -20.68 23.57 14.90
C GLU A 331 -20.68 22.10 15.31
N PHE A 332 -20.52 21.19 14.35
CA PHE A 332 -20.39 19.77 14.63
C PHE A 332 -19.12 19.45 15.46
N LEU A 333 -17.97 20.01 15.07
CA LEU A 333 -16.71 19.85 15.78
C LEU A 333 -16.83 20.33 17.23
N GLU A 334 -17.44 21.50 17.46
CA GLU A 334 -17.67 22.05 18.80
C GLU A 334 -18.48 21.08 19.67
N GLY A 335 -19.57 20.53 19.11
CA GLY A 335 -20.37 19.51 19.78
C GLY A 335 -19.56 18.25 20.15
N GLU A 336 -18.74 17.75 19.23
CA GLU A 336 -17.85 16.61 19.50
C GLU A 336 -16.82 16.92 20.58
N LEU A 337 -16.20 18.10 20.54
CA LEU A 337 -15.19 18.49 21.53
C LEU A 337 -15.79 18.55 22.93
N VAL A 338 -16.95 19.19 23.12
CA VAL A 338 -17.64 19.23 24.41
C VAL A 338 -18.01 17.83 24.88
N ARG A 339 -18.56 17.00 23.97
CA ARG A 339 -18.95 15.62 24.28
C ARG A 339 -17.76 14.80 24.78
N TRP A 340 -16.62 14.85 24.11
CA TRP A 340 -15.43 14.09 24.49
C TRP A 340 -14.70 14.67 25.70
N LEU A 341 -14.69 15.99 25.86
CA LEU A 341 -14.15 16.65 27.04
C LEU A 341 -14.87 16.21 28.32
N LEU A 342 -16.19 16.04 28.25
CA LEU A 342 -17.04 15.63 29.37
C LEU A 342 -17.24 14.11 29.47
N SER A 343 -16.65 13.32 28.58
CA SER A 343 -16.86 11.85 28.51
C SER A 343 -16.24 11.07 29.69
N GLY A 344 -15.33 11.68 30.46
CA GLY A 344 -14.54 11.00 31.49
C GLY A 344 -13.44 10.08 30.94
N LYS A 345 -13.20 10.09 29.63
CA LYS A 345 -12.18 9.26 28.96
C LYS A 345 -10.89 10.07 28.75
N MET A 346 -9.83 9.70 29.46
CA MET A 346 -8.57 10.47 29.50
C MET A 346 -8.06 10.92 28.13
N TRP A 347 -7.86 10.00 27.19
CA TRP A 347 -7.23 10.30 25.89
C TRP A 347 -8.12 11.13 24.95
N PRO A 348 -9.40 10.78 24.70
CA PRO A 348 -10.31 11.64 23.96
C PRO A 348 -10.52 13.02 24.62
N SER A 349 -10.61 13.08 25.95
CA SER A 349 -10.76 14.36 26.66
C SER A 349 -9.52 15.25 26.51
N LEU A 350 -8.31 14.67 26.55
CA LEU A 350 -7.07 15.41 26.31
C LEU A 350 -7.00 15.92 24.86
N LEU A 351 -7.32 15.06 23.88
CA LEU A 351 -7.38 15.45 22.47
C LEU A 351 -8.37 16.60 22.26
N ALA A 352 -9.56 16.52 22.88
CA ALA A 352 -10.57 17.56 22.79
C ALA A 352 -10.08 18.87 23.41
N ALA A 353 -9.44 18.81 24.58
CA ALA A 353 -8.88 19.99 25.23
C ALA A 353 -7.77 20.65 24.40
N ASP A 354 -6.86 19.87 23.80
CA ASP A 354 -5.77 20.39 22.97
C ASP A 354 -6.27 21.08 21.70
N VAL A 355 -7.24 20.48 21.00
CA VAL A 355 -7.88 21.07 19.81
C VAL A 355 -8.67 22.32 20.19
N TRP A 356 -9.42 22.29 21.30
CA TRP A 356 -10.15 23.47 21.79
C TRP A 356 -9.21 24.64 22.11
N CYS A 357 -8.08 24.35 22.76
CA CYS A 357 -7.05 25.36 23.05
C CYS A 357 -6.44 25.96 21.78
N PHE A 358 -6.24 25.16 20.74
CA PHE A 358 -5.78 25.66 19.44
C PHE A 358 -6.81 26.60 18.81
N ILE A 359 -8.07 26.16 18.72
CA ILE A 359 -9.18 26.95 18.14
C ILE A 359 -9.32 28.28 18.86
N ALA A 360 -9.33 28.28 20.20
CA ALA A 360 -9.41 29.51 20.99
C ALA A 360 -8.29 30.49 20.62
N ARG A 361 -7.04 30.03 20.57
CA ARG A 361 -5.89 30.88 20.19
C ARG A 361 -6.00 31.38 18.75
N TRP A 362 -6.44 30.54 17.83
CA TRP A 362 -6.60 30.90 16.42
C TRP A 362 -7.64 32.00 16.24
N ILE A 363 -8.80 31.88 16.90
CA ILE A 363 -9.86 32.90 16.88
C ILE A 363 -9.37 34.22 17.49
N PHE A 364 -8.62 34.18 18.60
CA PHE A 364 -8.04 35.40 19.17
C PHE A 364 -7.09 36.10 18.19
N MET A 365 -6.24 35.36 17.48
CA MET A 365 -5.31 35.94 16.49
C MET A 365 -5.97 36.50 15.21
N LEU A 366 -7.21 36.11 14.90
CA LEU A 366 -7.97 36.67 13.77
C LEU A 366 -8.71 37.96 14.11
N ASN A 367 -8.93 38.22 15.40
CA ASN A 367 -9.66 39.39 15.90
C ASN A 367 -8.73 40.54 16.34
N ASP A 368 -7.42 40.30 16.34
CA ASP A 368 -6.35 41.31 16.46
C ASP A 368 -5.78 41.64 15.06
#